data_AF-A0A7V3YKP8-F1
#
_entry.id   AF-A0A7V3YKP8-F1
#
_cell.length_a   1.000
_cell.length_b   1.000
_cell.length_c   1.000
_cell.angle_alpha   90.00
_cell.angle_beta   90.00
_cell.angle_gamma   90.00
#
_symmetry.space_group_name_H-M   'P 1'
#
loop_
_entity.id
_entity.type
_entity.pdbx_description
1 polymer ?
#
loop_
_entity_poly.entity_id
_entity_poly.type
_entity_poly.pdbx_seq_one_letter_code
_entity_poly.pdbx_strand_id
1 'polypeptide(L)' 'MTMRVALLGSTGFLGEQILEVLSAHRDFEVVLLGGFR' A
#
# COMPACT_ATOMS: atom_id res chain seq x y z
N MET A 1 -0.20 -18.04 1.49
CA MET A 1 -1.27 -17.32 0.78
C MET A 1 -0.94 -15.84 0.89
N THR A 2 -1.00 -15.10 -0.21
CA THR A 2 -0.68 -13.66 -0.24
C THR A 2 -1.97 -12.85 -0.06
N MET A 3 -1.94 -11.88 0.84
CA MET A 3 -3.06 -10.97 1.12
C MET A 3 -3.05 -9.81 0.13
N ARG A 4 -4.19 -9.59 -0.54
CA ARG A 4 -4.35 -8.53 -1.53
C ARG A 4 -4.82 -7.25 -0.85
N VAL A 5 -4.11 -6.14 -1.09
CA VAL A 5 -4.34 -4.85 -0.41
C VAL A 5 -4.64 -3.76 -1.45
N ALA A 6 -5.72 -3.02 -1.23
CA ALA A 6 -6.01 -1.78 -1.94
C ALA A 6 -5.78 -0.60 -0.98
N LEU A 7 -4.97 0.38 -1.39
CA LEU A 7 -4.63 1.54 -0.57
C LEU A 7 -5.18 2.82 -1.19
N LEU A 8 -6.05 3.51 -0.46
CA LEU A 8 -6.60 4.83 -0.81
C LEU A 8 -5.92 5.91 0.03
N GLY A 9 -5.60 7.05 -0.58
CA GLY A 9 -4.76 8.07 0.04
C GLY A 9 -3.27 7.73 0.01
N SER A 10 -2.82 6.95 -0.99
CA SER A 10 -1.44 6.46 -1.08
C SER A 10 -0.39 7.55 -1.24
N THR A 11 -0.79 8.77 -1.60
CA THR A 11 0.08 9.95 -1.78
C THR A 11 0.23 10.80 -0.53
N GLY A 12 -0.54 10.55 0.53
CA GLY A 12 -0.37 11.24 1.80
C GLY A 12 0.73 10.58 2.64
N PHE A 13 1.25 11.31 3.63
CA PHE A 13 2.29 10.82 4.55
C PHE A 13 1.99 9.40 5.07
N LEU A 14 0.78 9.15 5.57
CA LEU A 14 0.39 7.83 6.07
C LEU A 14 0.40 6.76 4.96
N GLY A 15 -0.04 7.10 3.75
CA GLY A 15 -0.06 6.19 2.62
C GLY A 15 1.35 5.76 2.23
N GLU A 16 2.31 6.68 2.21
CA GLU A 16 3.71 6.39 1.94
C GLU A 16 4.32 5.46 3.01
N GLN A 17 4.05 5.72 4.29
CA GLN A 17 4.53 4.87 5.39
C GLN A 17 3.92 3.46 5.32
N ILE A 18 2.64 3.34 4.96
CA ILE A 18 2.00 2.04 4.76
C ILE A 18 2.67 1.28 3.61
N LEU A 19 3.00 1.95 2.50
CA LEU A 19 3.66 1.31 1.37
C LEU A 19 5.07 0.82 1.71
N GLU A 20 5.81 1.57 2.52
CA GLU A 20 7.12 1.15 3.01
C GLU A 20 7.02 -0.17 3.78
N VAL A 21 6.09 -0.26 4.74
CA VAL A 21 5.86 -1.50 5.52
C VAL A 21 5.40 -2.63 4.62
N LEU A 22 4.41 -2.41 3.74
CA LEU A 22 3.91 -3.46 2.84
C LEU A 22 5.01 -3.97 1.90
N SER A 23 5.92 -3.10 1.45
CA SER A 23 7.00 -3.48 0.54
C SER A 23 8.06 -4.40 1.17
N ALA A 24 8.21 -4.34 2.51
CA ALA A 24 9.15 -5.18 3.25
C ALA A 24 8.65 -6.62 3.48
N HIS A 25 7.42 -6.91 3.09
CA HIS A 25 6.69 -8.13 3.45
C HIS A 25 6.20 -8.87 2.19
N ARG A 26 6.59 -10.14 2.02
CA ARG A 26 6.23 -10.95 0.83
C ARG A 26 4.83 -11.56 0.89
N ASP A 27 4.16 -11.43 2.03
CA ASP A 27 2.80 -11.89 2.29
C ASP A 27 1.74 -10.89 1.83
N PHE A 28 2.11 -9.69 1.37
CA PHE A 28 1.20 -8.71 0.80
C PHE A 28 1.40 -8.51 -0.70
N GLU A 29 0.29 -8.30 -1.41
CA GLU A 29 0.26 -7.86 -2.80
C GLU A 29 -0.58 -6.60 -2.88
N VAL A 30 0.03 -5.47 -3.21
CA VAL A 30 -0.70 -4.22 -3.45
C VAL A 30 -1.32 -4.29 -4.84
N VAL A 31 -2.65 -4.29 -4.89
CA VAL A 31 -3.43 -4.48 -6.14
C VAL A 31 -4.06 -3.19 -6.65
N LEU A 32 -4.14 -2.16 -5.81
CA LEU A 32 -4.66 -0.85 -6.20
C LEU A 32 -4.04 0.25 -5.33
N LEU A 33 -3.65 1.34 -5.98
CA LEU A 33 -3.26 2.59 -5.33
C LEU A 33 -4.20 3.70 -5.82
N GLY A 34 -4.87 4.35 -4.88
CA GLY A 34 -5.65 5.56 -5.14
C GLY A 34 -5.05 6.73 -4.38
N GLY A 35 -4.82 7.85 -5.06
CA GLY A 35 -4.30 9.07 -4.45
C GLY A 35 -4.80 10.30 -5.19
N PHE A 36 -4.85 11.41 -4.48
CA PHE A 36 -5.08 12.73 -5.05
C PHE A 36 -3.77 13.51 -4.96
N ARG A 37 -3.50 14.38 -5.95
CA ARG A 37 -2.27 15.17 -6.03
C ARG A 37 -2.59 16.65 -5.98
#